data_AF-A0A538AZW8-F1
#
_entry.id   AF-A0A538AZW8-F1
#
_cell.length_a   1.000
_cell.length_b   1.000
_cell.length_c   1.000
_cell.angle_alpha   90.00
_cell.angle_beta   90.00
_cell.angle_gamma   90.00
#
_symmetry.space_group_name_H-M   'P 1'
#
loop_
_entity.id
_entity.type
_entity.pdbx_description
1 polymer ?
#
loop_
_entity_poly.entity_id
_entity_poly.type
_entity_poly.pdbx_seq_one_letter_code
_entity_poly.pdbx_strand_id
1 'polypeptide(L)'
;MPGDRRTLLATLLFTDIVGSSELAEELGDRRWRELLARHHAIVRRELKHFDGRELDTAGDGFFAAFTKPAEAVRCAAAISHGVREVGIEVRAGLHVGEAEAFGDKISGITVHIAARTMALAGPGEVLVTGVLTDLVPGARLGFEDRGARQLKGIPGEWRIFALTTVDGDIRPAPLSEQSRRERLAAIQSPRIPRRVRSPLVSLLGVIVVVGVVVPIALRAGRAHPSTQSGNPSPPPNGKLEVIDPITRKPTTIVPLDFHPGAVAFTEGSLWILDGSENRVVRVDAVSSKVEAQIPVGEDPVGIAIGAGSVWVANASGRSVSRIDPGSNQVAKTITIDFQPAQIAADEHAVWVSEKGIFGPTADAGLATIEPGTDRVIDSTRFHEAPYCPPILGTGSAQGWAADAFGKVRELEPSGKVLPFASSESAVAGMLVDEADGVIWFASDGSPGSVASLDPSSKQFSDRIPVGTTQSHGSGCDPIWLAVGGQYLWVTNADDGTLSVIATVSRQGVDRVPLNGKPVGLTYGVDRVWVAVDLP
;
A
#
# COMPACT_ATOMS: atom_id res chain seq x y z
N MET A 1 34.10 4.20 -1.31
CA MET A 1 34.57 2.97 -0.63
C MET A 1 33.94 1.78 -1.35
N PRO A 2 34.71 0.78 -1.81
CA PRO A 2 34.11 -0.43 -2.34
C PRO A 2 33.44 -1.19 -1.19
N GLY A 3 32.15 -1.54 -1.35
CA GLY A 3 31.35 -2.20 -0.32
C GLY A 3 31.98 -3.52 0.11
N ASP A 4 32.19 -3.66 1.41
CA ASP A 4 32.83 -4.80 2.06
C ASP A 4 31.98 -6.07 1.84
N ARG A 5 32.47 -7.02 1.03
CA ARG A 5 31.81 -8.34 0.84
C ARG A 5 31.99 -9.14 2.11
N ARG A 6 30.89 -9.53 2.75
CA ARG A 6 30.91 -10.33 3.99
C ARG A 6 30.34 -11.71 3.72
N THR A 7 31.09 -12.75 4.04
CA THR A 7 30.58 -14.12 4.06
C THR A 7 29.86 -14.36 5.37
N LEU A 8 28.63 -14.86 5.31
CA LEU A 8 27.85 -15.21 6.50
C LEU A 8 27.13 -16.54 6.30
N LEU A 9 26.89 -17.25 7.41
CA LEU A 9 26.07 -18.45 7.41
C LEU A 9 24.59 -18.03 7.45
N ALA A 10 23.81 -18.44 6.45
CA ALA A 10 22.39 -18.13 6.36
C ALA A 10 21.57 -19.39 6.10
N THR A 11 20.38 -19.47 6.71
CA THR A 11 19.34 -20.39 6.26
C THR A 11 18.45 -19.65 5.27
N LEU A 12 18.35 -20.18 4.05
CA LEU A 12 17.60 -19.57 2.97
C LEU A 12 16.32 -20.34 2.72
N LEU A 13 15.21 -19.62 2.61
CA LEU A 13 13.88 -20.13 2.29
C LEU A 13 13.46 -19.60 0.93
N PHE A 14 13.02 -20.51 0.07
CA PHE A 14 12.27 -20.18 -1.14
C PHE A 14 10.86 -20.76 -1.03
N THR A 15 9.85 -19.96 -1.40
CA THR A 15 8.48 -20.43 -1.58
C THR A 15 7.95 -20.02 -2.95
N ASP A 16 6.96 -20.76 -3.45
CA ASP A 16 6.33 -20.49 -4.74
C ASP A 16 4.93 -21.08 -4.79
N ILE A 17 3.98 -20.43 -5.48
CA ILE A 17 2.60 -20.92 -5.58
C ILE A 17 2.56 -22.08 -6.59
N VAL A 18 1.90 -23.18 -6.22
CA VAL A 18 1.75 -24.33 -7.11
C VAL A 18 0.63 -24.07 -8.12
N GLY A 19 1.01 -24.14 -9.41
CA GLY A 19 0.12 -23.95 -10.55
C GLY A 19 -0.32 -22.50 -10.73
N SER A 20 0.58 -21.54 -10.43
CA SER A 20 0.25 -20.11 -10.44
C SER A 20 -0.11 -19.55 -11.80
N SER A 21 0.53 -20.03 -12.88
CA SER A 21 0.21 -19.60 -14.25
C SER A 21 -1.19 -20.06 -14.66
N GLU A 22 -1.52 -21.33 -14.42
CA GLU A 22 -2.87 -21.86 -14.70
C GLU A 22 -3.93 -21.18 -13.83
N LEU A 23 -3.60 -20.90 -12.56
CA LEU A 23 -4.50 -20.22 -11.63
C LEU A 23 -4.73 -18.75 -12.01
N ALA A 24 -3.69 -18.05 -12.49
CA ALA A 24 -3.81 -16.69 -12.99
C ALA A 24 -4.73 -16.63 -14.22
N GLU A 25 -4.59 -17.57 -15.15
CA GLU A 25 -5.46 -17.68 -16.33
C GLU A 25 -6.91 -18.00 -15.96
N GLU A 26 -7.15 -18.93 -15.04
CA GLU A 26 -8.50 -19.33 -14.61
C GLU A 26 -9.23 -18.20 -13.86
N LEU A 27 -8.52 -17.49 -12.99
CA LEU A 27 -9.11 -16.46 -12.14
C LEU A 27 -9.31 -15.13 -12.86
N GLY A 28 -8.46 -14.84 -13.86
CA GLY A 28 -8.32 -13.54 -14.49
C GLY A 28 -7.61 -12.51 -13.60
N ASP A 29 -7.03 -11.49 -14.22
CA ASP A 29 -6.05 -10.58 -13.61
C ASP A 29 -6.48 -9.93 -12.29
N ARG A 30 -7.77 -9.58 -12.13
CA ARG A 30 -8.27 -8.93 -10.90
C ARG A 30 -8.28 -9.91 -9.71
N ARG A 31 -8.86 -11.11 -9.89
CA ARG A 31 -8.94 -12.11 -8.81
C ARG A 31 -7.58 -12.72 -8.51
N TRP A 32 -6.71 -12.83 -9.53
CA TRP A 32 -5.32 -13.22 -9.35
C TRP A 32 -4.55 -12.20 -8.49
N ARG A 33 -4.71 -10.89 -8.75
CA ARG A 33 -4.10 -9.82 -7.91
C ARG A 33 -4.59 -9.85 -6.46
N GLU A 34 -5.89 -10.01 -6.24
CA GLU A 34 -6.45 -10.12 -4.88
C GLU A 34 -5.89 -11.35 -4.14
N LEU A 35 -5.80 -12.49 -4.83
CA LEU A 35 -5.22 -13.71 -4.28
C LEU A 35 -3.74 -13.52 -3.94
N LEU A 36 -2.96 -12.90 -4.83
CA LEU A 36 -1.55 -12.59 -4.58
C LEU A 36 -1.36 -11.65 -3.39
N ALA A 37 -2.19 -10.61 -3.25
CA ALA A 37 -2.13 -9.69 -2.12
C ALA A 37 -2.36 -10.42 -0.78
N ARG A 38 -3.37 -11.30 -0.71
CA ARG A 38 -3.62 -12.11 0.49
C ARG A 38 -2.50 -13.12 0.75
N HIS A 39 -1.98 -13.76 -0.30
CA HIS A 39 -0.82 -14.64 -0.20
C HIS A 39 0.40 -13.89 0.37
N HIS A 40 0.74 -12.72 -0.18
CA HIS A 40 1.85 -11.89 0.30
C HIS A 40 1.68 -11.48 1.76
N ALA A 41 0.47 -11.07 2.16
CA ALA A 41 0.18 -10.71 3.54
C ALA A 41 0.38 -11.88 4.51
N ILE A 42 -0.05 -13.09 4.13
CA ILE A 42 0.17 -14.31 4.92
C ILE A 42 1.67 -14.59 5.03
N VAL A 43 2.40 -14.61 3.91
CA VAL A 43 3.84 -14.91 3.91
C VAL A 43 4.61 -13.92 4.77
N ARG A 44 4.37 -12.61 4.61
CA ARG A 44 5.04 -11.56 5.38
C ARG A 44 4.73 -11.62 6.87
N ARG A 45 3.49 -11.96 7.25
CA ARG A 45 3.10 -12.19 8.65
C ARG A 45 3.91 -13.33 9.26
N GLU A 46 4.01 -14.47 8.57
CA GLU A 46 4.77 -15.62 9.08
C GLU A 46 6.29 -15.33 9.08
N LEU A 47 6.82 -14.66 8.07
CA LEU A 47 8.22 -14.22 8.07
C LEU A 47 8.51 -13.36 9.30
N LYS A 48 7.65 -12.37 9.61
CA LYS A 48 7.78 -11.54 10.81
C LYS A 48 7.68 -12.35 12.10
N HIS A 49 6.74 -13.30 12.17
CA HIS A 49 6.54 -14.11 13.37
C HIS A 49 7.75 -14.99 13.73
N PHE A 50 8.49 -15.46 12.72
CA PHE A 50 9.62 -16.37 12.88
C PHE A 50 10.99 -15.70 12.67
N ASP A 51 11.09 -14.38 12.85
CA ASP A 51 12.33 -13.59 12.68
C ASP A 51 13.00 -13.78 11.29
N GLY A 52 12.18 -13.95 10.25
CA GLY A 52 12.60 -14.08 8.86
C GLY A 52 12.79 -12.72 8.18
N ARG A 53 13.88 -12.59 7.43
CA ARG A 53 14.15 -11.41 6.59
C ARG A 53 13.81 -11.71 5.14
N GLU A 54 12.78 -11.05 4.61
CA GLU A 54 12.50 -11.04 3.16
C GLU A 54 13.71 -10.41 2.43
N LEU A 55 14.23 -11.12 1.43
CA LEU A 55 15.34 -10.67 0.59
C LEU A 55 14.87 -10.21 -0.78
N ASP A 56 13.92 -10.95 -1.35
CA ASP A 56 13.36 -10.69 -2.67
C ASP A 56 11.97 -11.36 -2.79
N THR A 57 11.13 -10.80 -3.64
CA THR A 57 9.82 -11.33 -3.98
C THR A 57 9.64 -11.23 -5.50
N ALA A 58 9.40 -12.36 -6.14
CA ALA A 58 9.28 -12.47 -7.60
C ALA A 58 7.91 -13.02 -7.97
N GLY A 59 6.95 -12.11 -8.18
CA GLY A 59 5.56 -12.47 -8.49
C GLY A 59 4.89 -13.18 -7.33
N ASP A 60 4.73 -14.49 -7.47
CA ASP A 60 4.14 -15.40 -6.49
C ASP A 60 5.16 -16.10 -5.59
N GLY A 61 6.47 -15.96 -5.87
CA GLY A 61 7.53 -16.55 -5.07
C GLY A 61 8.18 -15.61 -4.07
N PHE A 62 8.60 -16.14 -2.92
CA PHE A 62 9.37 -15.41 -1.90
C PHE A 62 10.76 -16.01 -1.73
N PHE A 63 11.73 -15.14 -1.48
CA PHE A 63 13.08 -15.48 -1.06
C PHE A 63 13.38 -14.78 0.27
N ALA A 64 13.68 -15.56 1.30
CA ALA A 64 13.94 -15.06 2.64
C ALA A 64 15.18 -15.70 3.27
N ALA A 65 15.77 -15.01 4.24
CA ALA A 65 16.88 -15.48 5.06
C ALA A 65 16.53 -15.50 6.54
N PHE A 66 17.08 -16.50 7.23
CA PHE A 66 16.97 -16.71 8.67
C PHE A 66 18.34 -16.98 9.26
N THR A 67 18.52 -16.51 10.49
CA THR A 67 19.71 -16.82 11.31
C THR A 67 19.55 -18.16 12.04
N LYS A 68 18.32 -18.57 12.34
CA LYS A 68 18.00 -19.81 13.07
C LYS A 68 17.36 -20.85 12.13
N PRO A 69 18.01 -22.00 11.88
CA PRO A 69 17.48 -23.02 10.97
C PRO A 69 16.10 -23.57 11.36
N ALA A 70 15.86 -23.81 12.64
CA ALA A 70 14.58 -24.33 13.13
C ALA A 70 13.41 -23.37 12.87
N GLU A 71 13.61 -22.06 13.09
CA GLU A 71 12.58 -21.05 12.83
C GLU A 71 12.27 -20.92 11.34
N ALA A 72 13.27 -21.04 10.47
CA ALA A 72 13.06 -21.06 9.03
C ALA A 72 12.12 -22.22 8.61
N VAL A 73 12.33 -23.41 9.18
CA VAL A 73 11.51 -24.59 8.88
C VAL A 73 10.08 -24.42 9.42
N ARG A 74 9.91 -23.88 10.64
CA ARG A 74 8.60 -23.58 11.20
C ARG A 74 7.85 -22.53 10.37
N CYS A 75 8.56 -21.48 9.95
CA CYS A 75 8.01 -20.46 9.07
C CYS A 75 7.51 -21.06 7.76
N ALA A 76 8.32 -21.89 7.09
CA ALA A 76 7.91 -22.56 5.86
C ALA A 76 6.67 -23.44 6.05
N ALA A 77 6.58 -24.15 7.18
CA ALA A 77 5.41 -24.95 7.52
C ALA A 77 4.16 -24.09 7.78
N ALA A 78 4.32 -22.98 8.51
CA ALA A 78 3.25 -22.03 8.82
C ALA A 78 2.73 -21.32 7.56
N ILE A 79 3.63 -20.88 6.66
CA ILE A 79 3.27 -20.33 5.36
C ILE A 79 2.47 -21.36 4.57
N SER A 80 2.99 -22.59 4.44
CA SER A 80 2.31 -23.66 3.71
C SER A 80 0.93 -23.99 4.29
N HIS A 81 0.73 -23.83 5.59
CA HIS A 81 -0.57 -23.99 6.22
C HIS A 81 -1.49 -22.79 5.99
N GLY A 82 -1.02 -21.57 6.26
CA GLY A 82 -1.82 -20.35 6.23
C GLY A 82 -2.37 -20.04 4.84
N VAL A 83 -1.58 -20.25 3.78
CA VAL A 83 -2.04 -19.98 2.41
C VAL A 83 -3.19 -20.89 1.95
N ARG A 84 -3.41 -22.02 2.64
CA ARG A 84 -4.56 -22.89 2.35
C ARG A 84 -5.88 -22.22 2.66
N GLU A 85 -5.91 -21.23 3.55
CA GLU A 85 -7.12 -20.44 3.83
C GLU A 85 -7.64 -19.72 2.58
N VAL A 86 -6.73 -19.30 1.70
CA VAL A 86 -7.05 -18.67 0.42
C VAL A 86 -7.07 -19.66 -0.74
N GLY A 87 -7.17 -20.96 -0.44
CA GLY A 87 -7.42 -22.00 -1.44
C GLY A 87 -6.25 -22.32 -2.36
N ILE A 88 -5.02 -21.98 -1.98
CA ILE A 88 -3.81 -22.32 -2.73
C ILE A 88 -2.90 -23.24 -1.95
N GLU A 89 -1.98 -23.87 -2.67
CA GLU A 89 -0.85 -24.59 -2.10
C GLU A 89 0.42 -23.89 -2.55
N VAL A 90 1.38 -23.76 -1.64
CA VAL A 90 2.76 -23.37 -1.98
C VAL A 90 3.67 -24.58 -1.86
N ARG A 91 4.77 -24.52 -2.58
CA ARG A 91 5.92 -25.41 -2.37
C ARG A 91 7.03 -24.60 -1.70
N ALA A 92 7.80 -25.24 -0.81
CA ALA A 92 8.90 -24.57 -0.13
C ALA A 92 10.18 -25.41 -0.16
N GLY A 93 11.32 -24.72 -0.23
CA GLY A 93 12.64 -25.33 -0.19
C GLY A 93 13.60 -24.55 0.69
N LEU A 94 14.35 -25.26 1.53
CA LEU A 94 15.31 -24.66 2.44
C LEU A 94 16.69 -25.30 2.34
N HIS A 95 17.70 -24.45 2.48
CA HIS A 95 19.07 -24.86 2.62
C HIS A 95 19.82 -23.89 3.55
N VAL A 96 20.84 -24.40 4.24
CA VAL A 96 21.72 -23.63 5.11
C VAL A 96 23.15 -23.77 4.63
N GLY A 97 23.84 -22.65 4.49
CA GLY A 97 25.19 -22.61 3.98
C GLY A 97 25.79 -21.22 4.01
N GLU A 98 27.09 -21.13 3.70
CA GLU A 98 27.77 -19.85 3.56
C GLU A 98 27.23 -19.10 2.34
N ALA A 99 26.90 -17.83 2.53
CA ALA A 99 26.44 -16.97 1.45
C ALA A 99 27.21 -15.65 1.49
N GLU A 100 27.43 -15.10 0.30
CA GLU A 100 28.07 -13.79 0.16
C GLU A 100 27.00 -12.72 0.29
N ALA A 101 27.16 -11.83 1.28
CA ALA A 101 26.34 -10.65 1.41
C ALA A 101 27.05 -9.43 0.84
N PHE A 102 26.30 -8.68 0.04
CA PHE A 102 26.69 -7.37 -0.46
C PHE A 102 25.54 -6.38 -0.20
N GLY A 103 25.70 -5.56 0.84
CA GLY A 103 24.58 -4.81 1.40
C GLY A 103 23.47 -5.76 1.84
N ASP A 104 22.25 -5.54 1.36
CA ASP A 104 21.10 -6.39 1.69
C ASP A 104 20.93 -7.61 0.77
N LYS A 105 21.71 -7.71 -0.32
CA LYS A 105 21.63 -8.81 -1.27
C LYS A 105 22.46 -9.99 -0.82
N ILE A 106 21.86 -11.19 -0.89
CA ILE A 106 22.55 -12.46 -0.67
C ILE A 106 22.76 -13.15 -2.03
N SER A 107 23.99 -13.59 -2.28
CA SER A 107 24.37 -14.33 -3.48
C SER A 107 25.27 -15.51 -3.16
N GLY A 108 25.42 -16.42 -4.12
CA GLY A 108 26.30 -17.57 -4.01
C GLY A 108 25.59 -18.90 -4.19
N ILE A 109 26.35 -19.99 -4.10
CA ILE A 109 25.86 -21.35 -4.38
C ILE A 109 24.70 -21.76 -3.46
N THR A 110 24.68 -21.28 -2.21
CA THR A 110 23.63 -21.52 -1.21
C THR A 110 22.26 -21.06 -1.69
N VAL A 111 22.18 -19.93 -2.40
CA VAL A 111 20.95 -19.41 -3.00
C VAL A 111 20.41 -20.40 -4.03
N HIS A 112 21.28 -20.89 -4.92
CA HIS A 112 20.90 -21.84 -5.95
C HIS A 112 20.48 -23.19 -5.36
N ILE A 113 21.15 -23.68 -4.31
CA ILE A 113 20.79 -24.95 -3.65
C ILE A 113 19.39 -24.84 -3.02
N ALA A 114 19.10 -23.75 -2.30
CA ALA A 114 17.77 -23.53 -1.69
C ALA A 114 16.66 -23.48 -2.76
N ALA A 115 16.86 -22.70 -3.82
CA ALA A 115 15.89 -22.59 -4.92
C ALA A 115 15.67 -23.93 -5.66
N ARG A 116 16.73 -24.73 -5.87
CA ARG A 116 16.60 -26.06 -6.50
C ARG A 116 16.01 -27.11 -5.57
N THR A 117 16.17 -26.96 -4.26
CA THR A 117 15.46 -27.77 -3.27
C THR A 117 13.96 -27.50 -3.34
N MET A 118 13.53 -26.23 -3.43
CA MET A 118 12.12 -25.87 -3.61
C MET A 118 11.55 -26.44 -4.92
N ALA A 119 12.32 -26.40 -6.01
CA ALA A 119 11.87 -26.89 -7.31
C ALA A 119 11.56 -28.40 -7.34
N LEU A 120 12.03 -29.18 -6.36
CA LEU A 120 11.69 -30.60 -6.19
C LEU A 120 10.41 -30.82 -5.38
N ALA A 121 9.91 -29.79 -4.70
CA ALA A 121 8.78 -29.88 -3.78
C ALA A 121 7.44 -29.88 -4.51
N GLY A 122 6.57 -30.81 -4.12
CA GLY A 122 5.17 -30.86 -4.54
C GLY A 122 4.26 -29.87 -3.80
N PRO A 123 2.95 -29.87 -4.10
CA PRO A 123 1.97 -29.01 -3.43
C PRO A 123 1.97 -29.22 -1.90
N GLY A 124 2.17 -28.14 -1.15
CA GLY A 124 2.19 -28.17 0.32
C GLY A 124 3.46 -28.80 0.91
N GLU A 125 4.39 -29.29 0.09
CA GLU A 125 5.63 -29.87 0.59
C GLU A 125 6.62 -28.80 1.00
N VAL A 126 7.32 -29.08 2.10
CA VAL A 126 8.46 -28.30 2.58
C VAL A 126 9.66 -29.25 2.51
N LEU A 127 10.56 -29.00 1.58
CA LEU A 127 11.76 -29.80 1.40
C LEU A 127 12.98 -29.09 1.96
N VAL A 128 13.88 -29.85 2.58
CA VAL A 128 15.13 -29.36 3.14
C VAL A 128 16.30 -30.22 2.69
N THR A 129 17.49 -29.65 2.59
CA THR A 129 18.72 -30.42 2.39
C THR A 129 19.14 -31.16 3.67
N GLY A 130 19.88 -32.27 3.56
CA GLY A 130 20.41 -33.00 4.73
C GLY A 130 21.28 -32.16 5.68
N VAL A 131 22.03 -31.19 5.18
CA VAL A 131 22.80 -30.27 6.04
C VAL A 131 21.89 -29.53 7.02
N LEU A 132 20.68 -29.17 6.60
CA LEU A 132 19.74 -28.44 7.45
C LEU A 132 19.12 -29.37 8.50
N THR A 133 18.84 -30.63 8.18
CA THR A 133 18.34 -31.61 9.15
C THR A 133 19.35 -31.86 10.26
N ASP A 134 20.64 -31.89 9.92
CA ASP A 134 21.74 -32.10 10.86
C ASP A 134 21.92 -30.92 11.85
N LEU A 135 21.41 -29.73 11.52
CA LEU A 135 21.48 -28.53 12.38
C LEU A 135 20.27 -28.34 13.31
N VAL A 136 19.21 -29.14 13.17
CA VAL A 136 17.99 -29.01 13.98
C VAL A 136 17.66 -30.22 14.89
N PRO A 137 18.63 -31.00 15.41
CA PRO A 137 18.31 -32.05 16.37
C PRO A 137 17.69 -31.42 17.64
N GLY A 138 16.59 -32.00 18.12
CA GLY A 138 15.88 -31.49 19.31
C GLY A 138 14.90 -30.35 19.05
N ALA A 139 14.79 -29.83 17.82
CA ALA A 139 13.81 -28.80 17.47
C ALA A 139 12.35 -29.30 17.37
N ARG A 140 12.10 -30.58 17.70
CA ARG A 140 10.79 -31.26 17.53
C ARG A 140 10.24 -31.20 16.10
N LEU A 141 11.13 -31.33 15.11
CA LEU A 141 10.78 -31.40 13.69
C LEU A 141 11.00 -32.84 13.19
N GLY A 142 10.04 -33.39 12.45
CA GLY A 142 10.12 -34.71 11.84
C GLY A 142 10.42 -34.63 10.36
N PHE A 143 11.31 -35.50 9.87
CA PHE A 143 11.74 -35.51 8.48
C PHE A 143 11.68 -36.92 7.89
N GLU A 144 11.24 -37.02 6.64
CA GLU A 144 11.29 -38.24 5.82
C GLU A 144 12.38 -38.10 4.75
N ASP A 145 13.27 -39.09 4.65
CA ASP A 145 14.33 -39.12 3.63
C ASP A 145 13.72 -39.38 2.24
N ARG A 146 13.93 -38.44 1.30
CA ARG A 146 13.50 -38.54 -0.11
C ARG A 146 14.64 -38.98 -1.04
N GLY A 147 15.76 -39.42 -0.46
CA GLY A 147 16.94 -39.93 -1.14
C GLY A 147 17.86 -38.85 -1.66
N ALA A 148 18.94 -39.32 -2.30
CA ALA A 148 19.91 -38.48 -2.99
C ALA A 148 19.34 -37.99 -4.33
N ARG A 149 19.50 -36.70 -4.63
CA ARG A 149 19.06 -36.05 -5.86
C ARG A 149 20.16 -35.19 -6.44
N GLN A 150 20.26 -35.18 -7.76
CA GLN A 150 21.16 -34.27 -8.47
C GLN A 150 20.43 -32.94 -8.72
N LEU A 151 20.96 -31.86 -8.18
CA LEU A 151 20.38 -30.53 -8.38
C LEU A 151 20.97 -29.89 -9.64
N LYS A 152 20.11 -29.42 -10.54
CA LYS A 152 20.54 -28.86 -11.84
C LYS A 152 21.57 -27.74 -11.65
N GLY A 153 22.76 -27.94 -12.20
CA GLY A 153 23.86 -26.96 -12.17
C GLY A 153 24.66 -26.93 -10.87
N ILE A 154 24.42 -27.86 -9.93
CA ILE A 154 25.13 -27.97 -8.66
C ILE A 154 25.88 -29.31 -8.64
N PRO A 155 27.21 -29.33 -8.45
CA PRO A 155 27.97 -30.56 -8.36
C PRO A 155 27.52 -31.46 -7.19
N GLY A 156 27.67 -32.77 -7.37
CA GLY A 156 27.41 -33.78 -6.34
C GLY A 156 25.95 -34.21 -6.23
N GLU A 157 25.73 -35.19 -5.36
CA GLU A 157 24.39 -35.66 -4.98
C GLU A 157 24.00 -35.08 -3.63
N TRP A 158 22.77 -34.61 -3.53
CA TRP A 158 22.24 -33.93 -2.36
C TRP A 158 21.10 -34.74 -1.78
N ARG A 159 21.22 -35.15 -0.52
CA ARG A 159 20.09 -35.77 0.18
C ARG A 159 19.04 -34.73 0.51
N ILE A 160 17.79 -35.03 0.15
CA ILE A 160 16.64 -34.16 0.35
C ILE A 160 15.70 -34.85 1.33
N PHE A 161 15.15 -34.07 2.24
CA PHE A 161 14.21 -34.53 3.25
C PHE A 161 12.91 -33.75 3.15
N ALA A 162 11.78 -34.43 3.32
CA ALA A 162 10.47 -33.82 3.44
C ALA A 162 10.11 -33.61 4.90
N LEU A 163 9.68 -32.41 5.26
CA LEU A 163 9.16 -32.13 6.60
C LEU A 163 7.81 -32.83 6.79
N THR A 164 7.70 -33.69 7.80
CA THR A 164 6.50 -34.49 8.11
C THR A 164 5.82 -34.08 9.41
N THR A 165 6.55 -33.58 10.40
CA THR A 165 5.96 -33.11 11.66
C THR A 165 6.60 -31.81 12.16
N VAL A 166 5.81 -30.98 12.86
CA VAL A 166 6.26 -29.75 13.52
C VAL A 166 5.74 -29.73 14.94
N ASP A 167 6.64 -29.60 15.91
CA ASP A 167 6.33 -29.61 17.35
C ASP A 167 5.54 -30.83 17.83
N GLY A 168 5.65 -31.95 17.10
CA GLY A 168 4.95 -33.21 17.37
C GLY A 168 3.71 -33.44 16.53
N ASP A 169 3.20 -32.41 15.86
CA ASP A 169 1.99 -32.49 15.03
C ASP A 169 2.31 -32.90 13.60
N ILE A 170 1.54 -33.86 13.07
CA ILE A 170 1.67 -34.31 11.68
C ILE A 170 1.20 -33.20 10.74
N ARG A 171 2.00 -32.91 9.72
CA ARG A 171 1.63 -31.91 8.72
C ARG A 171 0.40 -32.37 7.94
N PRO A 172 -0.61 -31.50 7.78
CA PRO A 172 -1.83 -31.87 7.07
C PRO A 172 -1.55 -32.12 5.58
N ALA A 173 -2.20 -33.16 5.04
CA ALA A 173 -2.15 -33.48 3.62
C ALA A 173 -2.58 -32.28 2.74
N PRO A 174 -2.16 -32.23 1.45
CA PRO A 174 -2.58 -31.18 0.53
C PRO A 174 -4.11 -31.09 0.42
N LEU A 175 -4.61 -29.88 0.11
CA LEU A 175 -6.03 -29.63 -0.11
C LEU A 175 -6.58 -30.55 -1.21
N SER A 176 -7.77 -31.10 -0.95
CA SER A 176 -8.53 -31.78 -2.00
C SER A 176 -8.92 -30.77 -3.10
N GLU A 177 -9.03 -31.24 -4.34
CA GLU A 177 -9.52 -30.42 -5.47
C GLU A 177 -10.85 -29.74 -5.16
N GLN A 178 -11.76 -30.44 -4.47
CA GLN A 178 -13.04 -29.87 -4.05
C GLN A 178 -12.86 -28.72 -3.05
N SER A 179 -12.07 -28.92 -1.99
CA SER A 179 -11.81 -27.87 -0.99
C SER A 179 -11.06 -26.68 -1.58
N ARG A 180 -10.14 -26.94 -2.52
CA ARG A 180 -9.41 -25.90 -3.28
C ARG A 180 -10.40 -25.04 -4.07
N ARG A 181 -11.28 -25.66 -4.86
CA ARG A 181 -12.32 -24.96 -5.64
C ARG A 181 -13.28 -24.17 -4.75
N GLU A 182 -13.75 -24.75 -3.65
CA GLU A 182 -14.64 -24.07 -2.71
C GLU A 182 -13.99 -22.82 -2.12
N ARG A 183 -12.72 -22.89 -1.70
CA ARG A 183 -11.99 -21.75 -1.13
C ARG A 183 -11.65 -20.69 -2.17
N LEU A 184 -11.22 -21.08 -3.37
CA LEU A 184 -10.98 -20.15 -4.49
C LEU A 184 -12.28 -19.47 -4.98
N ALA A 185 -13.41 -20.17 -4.92
CA ALA A 185 -14.73 -19.61 -5.22
C ALA A 185 -15.27 -18.71 -4.10
N ALA A 186 -14.79 -18.89 -2.86
CA ALA A 186 -15.06 -18.01 -1.73
C ALA A 186 -14.24 -16.71 -1.77
N ILE A 187 -13.16 -16.66 -2.56
CA ILE A 187 -12.51 -15.42 -2.97
C ILE A 187 -13.45 -14.71 -3.96
N GLN A 188 -14.47 -14.06 -3.39
CA GLN A 188 -15.43 -13.23 -4.10
C GLN A 188 -15.07 -11.76 -3.92
N SER A 189 -15.07 -11.05 -5.05
CA SER A 189 -15.32 -9.60 -5.08
C SER A 189 -16.62 -9.30 -4.31
N PRO A 190 -16.71 -8.18 -3.58
CA PRO A 190 -17.90 -7.84 -2.79
C PRO A 190 -19.18 -8.00 -3.63
N ARG A 191 -20.08 -8.88 -3.18
CA ARG A 191 -21.36 -9.13 -3.82
C ARG A 191 -22.26 -7.92 -3.64
N ILE A 192 -22.45 -7.15 -4.70
CA ILE A 192 -23.49 -6.12 -4.80
C ILE A 192 -24.86 -6.83 -4.78
N PRO A 193 -25.78 -6.54 -3.82
CA PRO A 193 -27.15 -7.01 -3.94
C PRO A 193 -27.83 -6.31 -5.13
N ARG A 194 -28.13 -7.08 -6.17
CA ARG A 194 -28.97 -6.62 -7.29
C ARG A 194 -30.35 -6.27 -6.74
N ARG A 195 -30.67 -4.97 -6.62
CA ARG A 195 -32.04 -4.51 -6.37
C ARG A 195 -32.95 -4.98 -7.50
N VAL A 196 -33.87 -5.87 -7.16
CA VAL A 196 -35.04 -6.25 -7.97
C VAL A 196 -35.84 -4.97 -8.21
N ARG A 197 -35.90 -4.51 -9.47
CA ARG A 197 -36.81 -3.43 -9.87
C ARG A 197 -38.23 -4.00 -9.91
N SER A 198 -39.11 -3.59 -8.99
CA SER A 198 -40.56 -3.72 -9.19
C SER A 198 -40.98 -2.74 -10.30
N PRO A 199 -41.91 -3.13 -11.20
CA PRO A 199 -42.38 -2.23 -12.25
C PRO A 199 -43.47 -1.33 -11.66
N LEU A 200 -43.20 -0.03 -11.56
CA LEU A 200 -44.26 0.96 -11.39
C LEU A 200 -44.39 1.74 -12.69
N VAL A 201 -45.53 1.48 -13.32
CA VAL A 201 -46.07 2.14 -14.50
C VAL A 201 -46.10 3.65 -14.26
N SER A 202 -45.47 4.43 -15.14
CA SER A 202 -45.89 5.81 -15.41
C SER A 202 -45.49 6.20 -16.83
N LEU A 203 -46.51 6.09 -17.66
CA LEU A 203 -46.76 6.67 -18.98
C LEU A 203 -46.36 8.16 -19.07
N LEU A 204 -45.41 8.51 -19.96
CA LEU A 204 -45.52 9.55 -21.01
C LEU A 204 -44.13 9.86 -21.61
N GLY A 205 -44.05 9.91 -22.94
CA GLY A 205 -42.91 10.54 -23.64
C GLY A 205 -42.31 9.73 -24.79
N VAL A 206 -43.15 9.27 -25.72
CA VAL A 206 -42.67 8.81 -27.04
C VAL A 206 -42.24 10.03 -27.83
N ILE A 207 -40.93 10.16 -28.11
CA ILE A 207 -40.44 10.89 -29.30
C ILE A 207 -39.64 9.89 -30.13
N VAL A 208 -40.23 9.52 -31.26
CA VAL A 208 -39.62 8.76 -32.34
C VAL A 208 -38.63 9.67 -33.04
N VAL A 209 -37.33 9.35 -33.02
CA VAL A 209 -36.38 9.86 -34.01
C VAL A 209 -36.05 8.71 -34.95
N VAL A 210 -36.67 8.79 -36.13
CA VAL A 210 -36.39 7.95 -37.30
C VAL A 210 -34.96 8.20 -37.76
N GLY A 211 -34.26 7.12 -38.08
CA GLY A 211 -32.87 7.12 -38.49
C GLY A 211 -32.61 7.83 -39.83
N VAL A 212 -31.38 8.32 -39.95
CA VAL A 212 -30.72 8.53 -41.24
C VAL A 212 -29.32 7.91 -41.13
N VAL A 213 -29.18 6.72 -41.69
CA VAL A 213 -27.89 6.11 -42.01
C VAL A 213 -27.46 6.71 -43.35
N VAL A 214 -26.43 7.57 -43.34
CA VAL A 214 -25.77 8.03 -44.58
C VAL A 214 -24.57 7.10 -44.85
N PRO A 215 -24.49 6.45 -46.01
CA PRO A 215 -23.33 5.65 -46.37
C PRO A 215 -22.20 6.56 -46.83
N ILE A 216 -21.10 6.64 -46.08
CA ILE A 216 -19.88 7.31 -46.56
C ILE A 216 -19.16 6.37 -47.51
N ALA A 217 -19.23 6.70 -48.79
CA ALA A 217 -18.49 6.05 -49.86
C ALA A 217 -16.97 6.26 -49.68
N LEU A 218 -16.23 5.15 -49.70
CA LEU A 218 -14.77 5.11 -49.83
C LEU A 218 -14.33 5.81 -51.12
N ARG A 219 -13.70 6.98 -50.99
CA ARG A 219 -12.83 7.53 -52.02
C ARG A 219 -11.40 7.49 -51.53
N ALA A 220 -10.63 6.55 -52.08
CA ALA A 220 -9.18 6.51 -52.00
C ALA A 220 -8.60 7.73 -52.72
N GLY A 221 -8.34 8.80 -51.96
CA GLY A 221 -7.52 9.93 -52.38
C GLY A 221 -6.09 9.73 -51.90
N ARG A 222 -5.15 9.63 -52.84
CA ARG A 222 -3.71 9.67 -52.56
C ARG A 222 -3.37 10.96 -51.80
N ALA A 223 -2.97 10.84 -50.54
CA ALA A 223 -2.42 11.95 -49.77
C ALA A 223 -0.91 12.04 -50.03
N HIS A 224 -0.47 13.21 -50.51
CA HIS A 224 0.93 13.62 -50.43
C HIS A 224 1.31 13.87 -48.96
N PRO A 225 2.54 13.55 -48.53
CA PRO A 225 2.98 13.81 -47.16
C PRO A 225 3.19 15.31 -46.97
N SER A 226 2.26 15.97 -46.28
CA SER A 226 2.53 17.27 -45.66
C SER A 226 3.22 17.03 -44.32
N THR A 227 4.47 17.46 -44.24
CA THR A 227 5.20 17.66 -42.98
C THR A 227 4.44 18.67 -42.14
N GLN A 228 3.61 18.20 -41.21
CA GLN A 228 3.20 19.02 -40.06
C GLN A 228 4.40 19.15 -39.14
N SER A 229 5.00 20.34 -39.10
CA SER A 229 5.74 20.78 -37.94
C SER A 229 4.76 20.86 -36.77
N GLY A 230 4.72 19.80 -35.94
CA GLY A 230 3.93 19.82 -34.72
C GLY A 230 4.45 20.94 -33.83
N ASN A 231 3.57 21.86 -33.44
CA ASN A 231 3.85 22.70 -32.29
C ASN A 231 4.17 21.78 -31.10
N PRO A 232 5.23 22.05 -30.32
CA PRO A 232 5.50 21.25 -29.12
C PRO A 232 4.30 21.36 -28.19
N SER A 233 3.85 20.22 -27.65
CA SER A 233 2.84 20.19 -26.60
C SER A 233 3.27 21.11 -25.45
N PRO A 234 2.34 21.85 -24.82
CA PRO A 234 2.68 22.66 -23.65
C PRO A 234 3.37 21.80 -22.59
N PRO A 235 4.29 22.37 -21.79
CA PRO A 235 4.91 21.65 -20.69
C PRO A 235 3.84 21.16 -19.71
N PRO A 236 4.07 20.01 -19.04
CA PRO A 236 3.12 19.50 -18.06
C PRO A 236 3.03 20.43 -16.85
N ASN A 237 1.83 20.57 -16.28
CA ASN A 237 1.58 21.36 -15.07
C ASN A 237 1.99 20.60 -13.79
N GLY A 238 2.05 19.27 -13.87
CA GLY A 238 2.49 18.42 -12.77
C GLY A 238 3.06 17.10 -13.28
N LYS A 239 3.50 16.26 -12.35
CA LYS A 239 3.91 14.90 -12.66
C LYS A 239 3.64 13.96 -11.51
N LEU A 240 3.51 12.69 -11.85
CA LEU A 240 3.58 11.60 -10.90
C LEU A 240 4.94 10.92 -11.04
N GLU A 241 5.71 10.94 -9.95
CA GLU A 241 7.03 10.33 -9.88
C GLU A 241 6.96 9.01 -9.13
N VAL A 242 7.39 7.93 -9.80
CA VAL A 242 7.42 6.57 -9.25
C VAL A 242 8.85 6.28 -8.84
N ILE A 243 9.06 5.99 -7.56
CA ILE A 243 10.37 5.75 -6.98
C ILE A 243 10.46 4.29 -6.54
N ASP A 244 11.55 3.64 -6.92
CA ASP A 244 11.91 2.32 -6.40
C ASP A 244 12.42 2.48 -4.96
N PRO A 245 11.79 1.84 -3.97
CA PRO A 245 12.13 2.04 -2.57
C PRO A 245 13.52 1.53 -2.18
N ILE A 246 14.09 0.58 -2.94
CA ILE A 246 15.41 0.00 -2.70
C ILE A 246 16.49 0.91 -3.27
N THR A 247 16.34 1.29 -4.54
CA THR A 247 17.36 2.11 -5.24
C THR A 247 17.23 3.60 -4.96
N ARG A 248 16.05 4.03 -4.46
CA ARG A 248 15.68 5.43 -4.19
C ARG A 248 15.76 6.32 -5.43
N LYS A 249 15.64 5.71 -6.60
CA LYS A 249 15.69 6.39 -7.89
C LYS A 249 14.33 6.40 -8.54
N PRO A 250 14.00 7.45 -9.31
CA PRO A 250 12.81 7.47 -10.13
C PRO A 250 12.91 6.36 -11.19
N THR A 251 11.90 5.49 -11.25
CA THR A 251 11.75 4.46 -12.29
C THR A 251 10.85 4.90 -13.43
N THR A 252 9.87 5.75 -13.14
CA THR A 252 8.89 6.21 -14.12
C THR A 252 8.40 7.60 -13.74
N ILE A 253 8.21 8.46 -14.75
CA ILE A 253 7.61 9.77 -14.59
C ILE A 253 6.39 9.82 -15.52
N VAL A 254 5.22 10.05 -14.95
CA VAL A 254 3.98 10.24 -15.71
C VAL A 254 3.68 11.74 -15.73
N PRO A 255 3.73 12.40 -16.89
CA PRO A 255 3.35 13.81 -17.00
C PRO A 255 1.86 13.98 -16.74
N LEU A 256 1.50 15.03 -16.00
CA LEU A 256 0.12 15.43 -15.74
C LEU A 256 -0.12 16.80 -16.37
N ASP A 257 -1.26 16.95 -17.03
CA ASP A 257 -1.72 18.20 -17.64
C ASP A 257 -2.44 19.13 -16.66
N PHE A 258 -2.49 18.76 -15.37
CA PHE A 258 -3.07 19.52 -14.27
C PHE A 258 -2.09 19.61 -13.09
N HIS A 259 -2.38 20.52 -12.14
CA HIS A 259 -1.67 20.63 -10.86
C HIS A 259 -2.23 19.57 -9.89
N PRO A 260 -1.47 18.50 -9.57
CA PRO A 260 -1.99 17.42 -8.75
C PRO A 260 -2.15 17.85 -7.29
N GLY A 261 -3.14 17.29 -6.62
CA GLY A 261 -3.29 17.40 -5.16
C GLY A 261 -2.84 16.13 -4.44
N ALA A 262 -3.52 15.87 -3.32
CA ALA A 262 -3.35 14.66 -2.52
C ALA A 262 -3.54 13.39 -3.36
N VAL A 263 -2.83 12.32 -2.98
CA VAL A 263 -2.91 11.02 -3.62
C VAL A 263 -3.27 9.93 -2.61
N ALA A 264 -3.91 8.88 -3.10
CA ALA A 264 -4.19 7.68 -2.33
C ALA A 264 -4.04 6.42 -3.18
N PHE A 265 -3.76 5.29 -2.54
CA PHE A 265 -3.55 4.01 -3.21
C PHE A 265 -4.56 2.96 -2.76
N THR A 266 -5.27 2.34 -3.70
CA THR A 266 -6.12 1.18 -3.41
C THR A 266 -6.33 0.32 -4.66
N GLU A 267 -6.56 -0.97 -4.46
CA GLU A 267 -6.89 -1.95 -5.52
C GLU A 267 -5.92 -1.98 -6.72
N GLY A 268 -4.64 -1.68 -6.49
CA GLY A 268 -3.62 -1.64 -7.54
C GLY A 268 -3.66 -0.38 -8.40
N SER A 269 -4.41 0.64 -7.98
CA SER A 269 -4.51 1.91 -8.68
C SER A 269 -4.16 3.08 -7.75
N LEU A 270 -3.55 4.09 -8.33
CA LEU A 270 -3.33 5.38 -7.71
C LEU A 270 -4.51 6.31 -8.03
N TRP A 271 -4.93 7.09 -7.06
CA TRP A 271 -6.01 8.06 -7.16
C TRP A 271 -5.44 9.43 -6.85
N ILE A 272 -5.55 10.35 -7.80
CA ILE A 272 -4.92 11.67 -7.75
C ILE A 272 -6.03 12.71 -7.79
N LEU A 273 -6.02 13.65 -6.85
CA LEU A 273 -6.92 14.79 -6.91
C LEU A 273 -6.50 15.78 -7.99
N ASP A 274 -7.48 16.23 -8.78
CA ASP A 274 -7.37 17.37 -9.67
C ASP A 274 -8.42 18.39 -9.25
N GLY A 275 -7.97 19.36 -8.44
CA GLY A 275 -8.80 20.44 -7.96
C GLY A 275 -9.25 21.41 -9.06
N SER A 276 -8.50 21.52 -10.15
CA SER A 276 -8.79 22.47 -11.23
C SER A 276 -10.03 22.08 -12.04
N GLU A 277 -10.29 20.78 -12.15
CA GLU A 277 -11.45 20.22 -12.85
C GLU A 277 -12.45 19.51 -11.94
N ASN A 278 -12.31 19.61 -10.61
CA ASN A 278 -13.17 18.95 -9.62
C ASN A 278 -13.32 17.44 -9.89
N ARG A 279 -12.20 16.74 -10.08
CA ARG A 279 -12.19 15.32 -10.42
C ARG A 279 -11.11 14.55 -9.66
N VAL A 280 -11.27 13.23 -9.65
CA VAL A 280 -10.21 12.29 -9.29
C VAL A 280 -9.74 11.56 -10.55
N VAL A 281 -8.43 11.55 -10.76
CA VAL A 281 -7.79 10.80 -11.84
C VAL A 281 -7.27 9.49 -11.28
N ARG A 282 -7.75 8.38 -11.85
CA ARG A 282 -7.29 7.03 -11.51
C ARG A 282 -6.20 6.60 -12.48
N VAL A 283 -5.07 6.15 -11.95
CA VAL A 283 -3.93 5.64 -12.71
C VAL A 283 -3.67 4.20 -12.32
N ASP A 284 -3.56 3.31 -13.29
CA ASP A 284 -3.14 1.92 -13.06
C ASP A 284 -1.69 1.90 -12.58
N ALA A 285 -1.42 1.26 -11.45
CA ALA A 285 -0.10 1.32 -10.84
C ALA A 285 0.95 0.43 -11.55
N VAL A 286 0.51 -0.50 -12.40
CA VAL A 286 1.42 -1.39 -13.14
C VAL A 286 1.83 -0.76 -14.47
N SER A 287 0.86 -0.29 -15.25
CA SER A 287 1.07 0.28 -16.58
C SER A 287 1.29 1.80 -16.56
N SER A 288 1.04 2.47 -15.44
CA SER A 288 1.15 3.92 -15.27
C SER A 288 0.24 4.71 -16.23
N LYS A 289 -0.89 4.13 -16.62
CA LYS A 289 -1.87 4.74 -17.52
C LYS A 289 -3.08 5.24 -16.77
N VAL A 290 -3.62 6.38 -17.22
CA VAL A 290 -4.91 6.89 -16.73
C VAL A 290 -6.02 5.91 -17.14
N GLU A 291 -6.72 5.37 -16.15
CA GLU A 291 -7.84 4.43 -16.32
C GLU A 291 -9.19 5.14 -16.31
N ALA A 292 -9.33 6.18 -15.49
CA ALA A 292 -10.58 6.92 -15.33
C ALA A 292 -10.35 8.35 -14.86
N GLN A 293 -11.32 9.20 -15.18
CA GLN A 293 -11.45 10.56 -14.66
C GLN A 293 -12.86 10.68 -14.09
N ILE A 294 -12.95 10.97 -12.79
CA ILE A 294 -14.18 10.77 -12.03
C ILE A 294 -14.58 12.13 -11.44
N PRO A 295 -15.64 12.77 -11.93
CA PRO A 295 -16.12 14.03 -11.37
C PRO A 295 -16.55 13.85 -9.92
N VAL A 296 -16.14 14.78 -9.05
CA VAL A 296 -16.49 14.83 -7.63
C VAL A 296 -17.16 16.17 -7.29
N GLY A 297 -17.31 16.47 -6.00
CA GLY A 297 -17.82 17.77 -5.56
C GLY A 297 -16.81 18.89 -5.80
N GLU A 298 -17.25 20.11 -5.52
CA GLU A 298 -16.50 21.34 -5.77
C GLU A 298 -15.33 21.53 -4.78
N ASP A 299 -14.16 21.87 -5.33
CA ASP A 299 -12.90 22.14 -4.62
C ASP A 299 -12.43 20.93 -3.79
N PRO A 300 -12.06 19.80 -4.44
CA PRO A 300 -11.58 18.63 -3.73
C PRO A 300 -10.19 18.88 -3.12
N VAL A 301 -10.08 18.71 -1.81
CA VAL A 301 -8.87 19.06 -1.03
C VAL A 301 -8.21 17.88 -0.32
N GLY A 302 -8.93 16.79 -0.11
CA GLY A 302 -8.42 15.61 0.60
C GLY A 302 -9.00 14.32 0.05
N ILE A 303 -8.20 13.25 0.07
CA ILE A 303 -8.58 11.92 -0.39
C ILE A 303 -8.12 10.86 0.62
N ALA A 304 -8.98 9.88 0.92
CA ALA A 304 -8.67 8.78 1.82
C ALA A 304 -9.29 7.47 1.35
N ILE A 305 -8.70 6.34 1.75
CA ILE A 305 -9.20 4.99 1.46
C ILE A 305 -9.68 4.36 2.75
N GLY A 306 -10.90 3.83 2.75
CA GLY A 306 -11.46 3.13 3.90
C GLY A 306 -12.79 2.49 3.56
N ALA A 307 -13.16 1.43 4.28
CA ALA A 307 -14.40 0.67 4.09
C ALA A 307 -14.67 0.27 2.61
N GLY A 308 -13.60 -0.09 1.88
CA GLY A 308 -13.69 -0.49 0.47
C GLY A 308 -14.09 0.63 -0.49
N SER A 309 -13.85 1.89 -0.13
CA SER A 309 -14.21 3.06 -0.95
C SER A 309 -13.10 4.10 -0.96
N VAL A 310 -13.12 4.95 -1.99
CA VAL A 310 -12.31 6.17 -2.06
C VAL A 310 -13.20 7.33 -1.61
N TRP A 311 -12.75 8.09 -0.62
CA TRP A 311 -13.48 9.20 -0.03
C TRP A 311 -12.78 10.51 -0.35
N VAL A 312 -13.53 11.50 -0.85
CA VAL A 312 -12.99 12.78 -1.28
C VAL A 312 -13.69 13.92 -0.54
N ALA A 313 -12.93 14.73 0.17
CA ALA A 313 -13.41 15.94 0.83
C ALA A 313 -13.49 17.10 -0.17
N ASN A 314 -14.68 17.68 -0.33
CA ASN A 314 -14.96 18.77 -1.26
C ASN A 314 -15.22 20.06 -0.44
N ALA A 315 -14.22 20.94 -0.37
CA ALA A 315 -14.18 22.09 0.54
C ALA A 315 -15.32 23.07 0.26
N SER A 316 -15.36 23.62 -0.96
CA SER A 316 -16.38 24.58 -1.38
C SER A 316 -17.75 23.93 -1.53
N GLY A 317 -17.79 22.67 -1.95
CA GLY A 317 -19.01 21.87 -2.02
C GLY A 317 -19.58 21.43 -0.67
N ARG A 318 -18.87 21.67 0.45
CA ARG A 318 -19.26 21.27 1.82
C ARG A 318 -19.79 19.84 1.87
N SER A 319 -19.05 18.94 1.24
CA SER A 319 -19.48 17.56 1.04
C SER A 319 -18.32 16.60 0.99
N VAL A 320 -18.63 15.31 1.09
CA VAL A 320 -17.73 14.20 0.86
C VAL A 320 -18.27 13.34 -0.28
N SER A 321 -17.47 13.10 -1.31
CA SER A 321 -17.80 12.16 -2.37
C SER A 321 -17.24 10.78 -2.02
N ARG A 322 -18.11 9.76 -2.00
CA ARG A 322 -17.75 8.35 -1.89
C ARG A 322 -17.72 7.74 -3.28
N ILE A 323 -16.54 7.34 -3.73
CA ILE A 323 -16.32 6.68 -5.01
C ILE A 323 -16.20 5.18 -4.76
N ASP A 324 -16.90 4.39 -5.58
CA ASP A 324 -16.72 2.94 -5.67
C ASP A 324 -15.55 2.61 -6.61
N PRO A 325 -14.44 2.03 -6.09
CA PRO A 325 -13.28 1.67 -6.90
C PRO A 325 -13.61 0.62 -7.97
N GLY A 326 -14.62 -0.23 -7.77
CA GLY A 326 -14.99 -1.26 -8.74
C GLY A 326 -15.64 -0.69 -10.01
N SER A 327 -16.41 0.39 -9.88
CA SER A 327 -17.18 0.98 -10.98
C SER A 327 -16.65 2.33 -11.48
N ASN A 328 -15.71 2.97 -10.78
CA ASN A 328 -15.23 4.32 -11.06
C ASN A 328 -16.35 5.37 -11.05
N GLN A 329 -17.32 5.22 -10.14
CA GLN A 329 -18.44 6.15 -10.00
C GLN A 329 -18.58 6.65 -8.58
N VAL A 330 -19.01 7.90 -8.43
CA VAL A 330 -19.46 8.45 -7.15
C VAL A 330 -20.74 7.74 -6.75
N ALA A 331 -20.65 6.85 -5.77
CA ALA A 331 -21.79 6.14 -5.19
C ALA A 331 -22.67 7.08 -4.36
N LYS A 332 -22.05 8.06 -3.69
CA LYS A 332 -22.75 9.03 -2.84
C LYS A 332 -21.99 10.34 -2.72
N THR A 333 -22.73 11.45 -2.68
CA THR A 333 -22.24 12.74 -2.18
C THR A 333 -22.95 13.05 -0.86
N ILE A 334 -22.18 13.19 0.21
CA ILE A 334 -22.64 13.35 1.59
C ILE A 334 -22.41 14.80 1.99
N THR A 335 -23.46 15.52 2.33
CA THR A 335 -23.35 16.91 2.79
C THR A 335 -22.86 16.96 4.24
N ILE A 336 -21.96 17.90 4.53
CA ILE A 336 -21.47 18.22 5.87
C ILE A 336 -21.69 19.70 6.18
N ASP A 337 -21.70 20.07 7.46
CA ASP A 337 -22.07 21.38 7.97
C ASP A 337 -20.88 22.35 8.11
N PHE A 338 -19.74 22.02 7.50
CA PHE A 338 -18.56 22.88 7.39
C PHE A 338 -17.82 22.66 6.07
N GLN A 339 -16.84 23.52 5.76
CA GLN A 339 -15.94 23.30 4.63
C GLN A 339 -14.86 22.29 5.05
N PRO A 340 -14.75 21.12 4.42
CA PRO A 340 -13.74 20.14 4.82
C PRO A 340 -12.32 20.58 4.43
N ALA A 341 -11.33 20.10 5.16
CA ALA A 341 -9.90 20.33 4.90
C ALA A 341 -9.08 19.04 4.82
N GLN A 342 -9.18 18.17 5.82
CA GLN A 342 -8.62 16.82 5.76
C GLN A 342 -9.68 15.75 5.87
N ILE A 343 -9.34 14.57 5.38
CA ILE A 343 -10.14 13.36 5.46
C ILE A 343 -9.22 12.17 5.75
N ALA A 344 -9.65 11.28 6.63
CA ALA A 344 -9.01 10.01 6.89
C ALA A 344 -10.09 8.94 7.08
N ALA A 345 -9.83 7.70 6.68
CA ALA A 345 -10.85 6.65 6.65
C ALA A 345 -10.24 5.29 7.00
N ASP A 346 -10.98 4.49 7.74
CA ASP A 346 -10.70 3.07 7.94
C ASP A 346 -11.95 2.23 7.59
N GLU A 347 -12.00 0.98 8.04
CA GLU A 347 -13.13 0.09 7.83
C GLU A 347 -14.37 0.41 8.69
N HIS A 348 -14.22 1.23 9.72
CA HIS A 348 -15.25 1.54 10.71
C HIS A 348 -15.81 2.96 10.59
N ALA A 349 -15.01 3.94 10.21
CA ALA A 349 -15.41 5.34 10.12
C ALA A 349 -14.62 6.14 9.09
N VAL A 350 -15.21 7.26 8.68
CA VAL A 350 -14.55 8.33 7.93
C VAL A 350 -14.58 9.59 8.77
N TRP A 351 -13.41 10.15 9.06
CA TRP A 351 -13.26 11.39 9.79
C TRP A 351 -12.90 12.53 8.85
N VAL A 352 -13.55 13.67 9.03
CA VAL A 352 -13.37 14.85 8.18
C VAL A 352 -13.21 16.07 9.06
N SER A 353 -12.13 16.83 8.89
CA SER A 353 -11.88 18.04 9.66
C SER A 353 -12.35 19.29 8.94
N GLU A 354 -12.79 20.29 9.69
CA GLU A 354 -13.13 21.61 9.20
C GLU A 354 -11.89 22.40 8.79
N LYS A 355 -11.99 23.09 7.66
CA LYS A 355 -11.06 24.13 7.24
C LYS A 355 -11.11 25.24 8.28
N GLY A 356 -10.08 25.30 9.11
CA GLY A 356 -10.02 26.18 10.28
C GLY A 356 -10.39 27.63 9.94
N ILE A 357 -11.17 28.26 10.82
CA ILE A 357 -11.45 29.69 10.74
C ILE A 357 -10.26 30.42 11.40
N PHE A 358 -9.66 31.39 10.72
CA PHE A 358 -8.61 32.23 11.30
C PHE A 358 -9.18 33.04 12.49
N GLY A 359 -8.83 32.68 13.72
CA GLY A 359 -9.22 33.41 14.91
C GLY A 359 -8.70 32.80 16.21
N PRO A 360 -8.47 33.60 17.27
CA PRO A 360 -7.85 33.17 18.53
C PRO A 360 -8.73 32.23 19.39
N THR A 361 -9.99 32.02 19.00
CA THR A 361 -10.97 31.17 19.70
C THR A 361 -11.75 30.28 18.72
N ALA A 362 -11.19 30.01 17.54
CA ALA A 362 -11.88 29.20 16.54
C ALA A 362 -11.82 27.72 16.95
N ASP A 363 -12.98 27.11 17.12
CA ASP A 363 -13.11 25.67 17.20
C ASP A 363 -13.11 25.09 15.78
N ALA A 364 -12.37 24.01 15.55
CA ALA A 364 -12.47 23.27 14.29
C ALA A 364 -13.47 22.11 14.43
N GLY A 365 -14.48 22.06 13.56
CA GLY A 365 -15.39 20.92 13.46
C GLY A 365 -14.69 19.63 13.03
N LEU A 366 -15.22 18.51 13.51
CA LEU A 366 -14.87 17.16 13.08
C LEU A 366 -16.15 16.37 12.83
N ALA A 367 -16.36 15.96 11.60
CA ALA A 367 -17.45 15.07 11.23
C ALA A 367 -16.95 13.62 11.28
N THR A 368 -17.75 12.74 11.88
CA THR A 368 -17.58 11.29 11.74
C THR A 368 -18.71 10.75 10.86
N ILE A 369 -18.37 10.01 9.81
CA ILE A 369 -19.33 9.40 8.89
C ILE A 369 -19.29 7.89 9.06
N GLU A 370 -20.46 7.28 9.21
CA GLU A 370 -20.66 5.84 9.24
C GLU A 370 -20.60 5.28 7.80
N PRO A 371 -19.57 4.48 7.42
CA PRO A 371 -19.38 4.05 6.05
C PRO A 371 -20.49 3.10 5.55
N GLY A 372 -21.15 2.39 6.46
CA GLY A 372 -22.22 1.45 6.13
C GLY A 372 -23.51 2.14 5.67
N THR A 373 -23.75 3.37 6.13
CA THR A 373 -25.01 4.10 5.88
C THR A 373 -24.82 5.47 5.24
N ASP A 374 -23.57 5.91 5.05
CA ASP A 374 -23.21 7.26 4.57
C ASP A 374 -23.79 8.38 5.46
N ARG A 375 -23.99 8.10 6.75
CA ARG A 375 -24.62 9.02 7.70
C ARG A 375 -23.56 9.74 8.51
N VAL A 376 -23.67 11.06 8.61
CA VAL A 376 -22.90 11.86 9.58
C VAL A 376 -23.41 11.53 10.99
N ILE A 377 -22.54 10.96 11.82
CA ILE A 377 -22.84 10.50 13.17
C ILE A 377 -22.84 11.67 14.15
N ASP A 378 -21.79 12.48 14.12
CA ASP A 378 -21.54 13.54 15.08
C ASP A 378 -20.67 14.66 14.46
N SER A 379 -20.82 15.88 15.01
CA SER A 379 -19.95 17.02 14.76
C SER A 379 -19.34 17.51 16.09
N THR A 380 -18.27 16.84 16.53
CA THR A 380 -17.50 17.27 17.71
C THR A 380 -16.58 18.45 17.34
N ARG A 381 -16.31 19.36 18.28
CA ARG A 381 -15.45 20.53 18.09
C ARG A 381 -14.08 20.37 18.76
N PHE A 382 -13.01 20.54 18.00
CA PHE A 382 -11.67 20.75 18.53
C PHE A 382 -11.56 22.15 19.12
N HIS A 383 -11.68 22.24 20.45
CA HIS A 383 -11.35 23.47 21.17
C HIS A 383 -9.84 23.74 21.06
N GLU A 384 -9.49 25.01 20.78
CA GLU A 384 -8.12 25.53 20.74
C GLU A 384 -7.26 25.00 19.58
N ALA A 385 -7.80 24.97 18.35
CA ALA A 385 -7.03 24.69 17.13
C ALA A 385 -6.87 25.94 16.24
N PRO A 386 -6.30 27.05 16.72
CA PRO A 386 -6.11 28.22 15.87
C PRO A 386 -5.12 27.93 14.73
N TYR A 387 -5.37 28.57 13.59
CA TYR A 387 -4.53 28.64 12.39
C TYR A 387 -4.66 27.47 11.40
N CYS A 388 -4.48 26.21 11.80
CA CYS A 388 -4.48 25.07 10.86
C CYS A 388 -5.54 24.01 11.19
N PRO A 389 -6.15 23.38 10.16
CA PRO A 389 -7.05 22.26 10.36
C PRO A 389 -6.29 21.11 11.05
N PRO A 390 -6.94 20.34 11.95
CA PRO A 390 -6.29 19.20 12.56
C PRO A 390 -5.92 18.17 11.51
N ILE A 391 -4.71 17.61 11.65
CA ILE A 391 -4.20 16.52 10.82
C ILE A 391 -4.86 15.23 11.28
N LEU A 392 -5.37 14.45 10.34
CA LEU A 392 -6.08 13.21 10.59
C LEU A 392 -5.26 12.00 10.13
N GLY A 393 -5.54 10.83 10.70
CA GLY A 393 -4.90 9.57 10.37
C GLY A 393 -5.68 8.42 10.98
N THR A 394 -5.50 7.21 10.45
CA THR A 394 -6.29 6.05 10.85
C THR A 394 -5.44 4.81 11.03
N GLY A 395 -5.78 4.02 12.05
CA GLY A 395 -5.34 2.64 12.21
C GLY A 395 -6.54 1.68 12.06
N SER A 396 -6.34 0.42 12.37
CA SER A 396 -7.27 -0.69 12.09
C SER A 396 -8.62 -0.58 12.79
N ALA A 397 -8.71 0.16 13.89
CA ALA A 397 -9.93 0.24 14.71
C ALA A 397 -10.24 1.64 15.26
N GLN A 398 -9.43 2.64 14.93
CA GLN A 398 -9.50 3.95 15.55
C GLN A 398 -8.84 5.03 14.68
N GLY A 399 -9.40 6.22 14.75
CA GLY A 399 -8.85 7.41 14.13
C GLY A 399 -7.98 8.19 15.10
N TRP A 400 -7.18 9.07 14.55
CA TRP A 400 -6.30 9.97 15.28
C TRP A 400 -6.46 11.37 14.73
N ALA A 401 -6.35 12.36 15.61
CA ALA A 401 -6.22 13.75 15.23
C ALA A 401 -5.10 14.42 16.02
N ALA A 402 -4.37 15.30 15.35
CA ALA A 402 -3.40 16.17 15.98
C ALA A 402 -3.61 17.62 15.54
N ASP A 403 -3.56 18.55 16.49
CA ASP A 403 -3.66 19.98 16.20
C ASP A 403 -2.28 20.64 16.07
N ALA A 404 -2.28 21.91 15.65
CA ALA A 404 -1.08 22.72 15.49
C ALA A 404 -0.36 23.02 16.82
N PHE A 405 -0.92 22.63 17.97
CA PHE A 405 -0.28 22.75 19.29
C PHE A 405 0.31 21.42 19.77
N GLY A 406 0.26 20.38 18.92
CA GLY A 406 0.77 19.06 19.23
C GLY A 406 -0.14 18.25 20.14
N LYS A 407 -1.39 18.67 20.42
CA LYS A 407 -2.31 17.83 21.18
C LYS A 407 -2.84 16.71 20.29
N VAL A 408 -2.63 15.48 20.71
CA VAL A 408 -3.07 14.26 20.02
C VAL A 408 -4.33 13.74 20.68
N ARG A 409 -5.34 13.42 19.86
CA ARG A 409 -6.62 12.87 20.29
C ARG A 409 -6.91 11.58 19.54
N GLU A 410 -7.50 10.63 20.25
CA GLU A 410 -8.06 9.41 19.70
C GLU A 410 -9.50 9.68 19.25
N LEU A 411 -9.87 9.15 18.09
CA LEU A 411 -11.17 9.30 17.48
C LEU A 411 -11.85 7.94 17.42
N GLU A 412 -12.94 7.78 18.16
CA GLU A 412 -13.75 6.57 18.10
C GLU A 412 -14.71 6.63 16.90
N PRO A 413 -15.03 5.49 16.25
CA PRO A 413 -16.09 5.41 15.25
C PRO A 413 -17.48 5.85 15.76
N SER A 414 -17.67 5.88 17.07
CA SER A 414 -18.87 6.38 17.74
C SER A 414 -19.06 7.90 17.60
N GLY A 415 -18.04 8.63 17.15
CA GLY A 415 -17.97 10.09 17.10
C GLY A 415 -17.26 10.72 18.30
N LYS A 416 -16.93 9.93 19.32
CA LYS A 416 -16.27 10.42 20.53
C LYS A 416 -14.80 10.77 20.26
N VAL A 417 -14.37 11.91 20.82
CA VAL A 417 -12.99 12.40 20.74
C VAL A 417 -12.36 12.38 22.13
N LEU A 418 -11.25 11.68 22.28
CA LEU A 418 -10.58 11.45 23.57
C LEU A 418 -9.18 12.07 23.58
N PRO A 419 -8.81 12.87 24.60
CA PRO A 419 -7.42 13.30 24.78
C PRO A 419 -6.50 12.09 24.93
N PHE A 420 -5.38 12.07 24.20
CA PHE A 420 -4.48 10.92 24.18
C PHE A 420 -3.09 11.22 24.71
N ALA A 421 -2.38 12.14 24.04
CA ALA A 421 -1.00 12.54 24.33
C ALA A 421 -0.78 13.99 23.85
N SER A 422 0.38 14.58 24.18
CA SER A 422 0.78 15.89 23.68
C SER A 422 2.24 15.86 23.24
N SER A 423 2.51 16.38 22.04
CA SER A 423 3.83 16.70 21.52
C SER A 423 4.22 18.13 21.93
N GLU A 424 5.52 18.38 22.09
CA GLU A 424 6.04 19.73 22.31
C GLU A 424 6.12 20.58 21.02
N SER A 425 5.83 19.99 19.85
CA SER A 425 5.85 20.66 18.55
C SER A 425 4.52 20.53 17.84
N ALA A 426 4.23 21.55 17.02
CA ALA A 426 3.14 21.53 16.06
C ALA A 426 3.21 20.28 15.17
N VAL A 427 2.04 19.73 14.86
CA VAL A 427 1.92 18.59 13.95
C VAL A 427 1.39 19.11 12.62
N ALA A 428 2.16 18.84 11.56
CA ALA A 428 1.82 19.16 10.17
C ALA A 428 1.63 17.91 9.30
N GLY A 429 1.94 16.72 9.82
CA GLY A 429 1.71 15.44 9.15
C GLY A 429 1.57 14.30 10.15
N MET A 430 0.79 13.28 9.81
CA MET A 430 0.57 12.12 10.65
C MET A 430 0.40 10.86 9.79
N LEU A 431 0.92 9.73 10.27
CA LEU A 431 0.73 8.42 9.67
C LEU A 431 0.73 7.36 10.77
N VAL A 432 -0.26 6.49 10.77
CA VAL A 432 -0.28 5.32 11.65
C VAL A 432 0.43 4.18 10.94
N ASP A 433 1.49 3.67 11.55
CA ASP A 433 2.24 2.51 11.07
C ASP A 433 1.79 1.28 11.86
N GLU A 434 0.84 0.55 11.28
CA GLU A 434 0.29 -0.65 11.90
C GLU A 434 1.30 -1.80 12.00
N ALA A 435 2.30 -1.81 11.11
CA ALA A 435 3.30 -2.85 11.11
C ALA A 435 4.20 -2.72 12.34
N ASP A 436 4.64 -1.50 12.65
CA ASP A 436 5.51 -1.24 13.81
C ASP A 436 4.72 -0.85 15.07
N GLY A 437 3.39 -0.66 14.95
CA GLY A 437 2.50 -0.32 16.06
C GLY A 437 2.73 1.10 16.60
N VAL A 438 3.22 2.01 15.76
CA VAL A 438 3.57 3.39 16.14
C VAL A 438 2.79 4.41 15.32
N ILE A 439 2.73 5.64 15.80
CA ILE A 439 2.20 6.78 15.04
C ILE A 439 3.34 7.72 14.74
N TRP A 440 3.58 7.97 13.45
CA TRP A 440 4.54 8.96 13.00
C TRP A 440 3.90 10.33 12.92
N PHE A 441 4.62 11.32 13.41
CA PHE A 441 4.28 12.73 13.36
C PHE A 441 5.37 13.49 12.62
N ALA A 442 4.99 14.38 11.71
CA ALA A 442 5.87 15.38 11.14
C ALA A 442 5.54 16.75 11.72
N SER A 443 6.58 17.49 12.07
CA SER A 443 6.49 18.89 12.48
C SER A 443 7.06 19.78 11.39
N ASP A 444 6.41 20.92 11.18
CA ASP A 444 6.97 22.01 10.39
C ASP A 444 8.17 22.64 11.12
N GLY A 445 9.05 23.30 10.35
CA GLY A 445 10.29 23.88 10.89
C GLY A 445 11.36 24.12 9.83
N SER A 446 12.42 24.82 10.25
CA SER A 446 13.63 25.02 9.46
C SER A 446 14.86 24.55 10.27
N PRO A 447 15.20 23.25 10.25
CA PRO A 447 14.57 22.16 9.46
C PRO A 447 13.30 21.60 10.10
N GLY A 448 12.46 20.93 9.29
CA GLY A 448 11.35 20.12 9.79
C GLY A 448 11.87 18.88 10.52
N SER A 449 10.99 18.18 11.23
CA SER A 449 11.36 16.94 11.92
C SER A 449 10.26 15.91 11.91
N VAL A 450 10.61 14.64 12.13
CA VAL A 450 9.64 13.59 12.42
C VAL A 450 9.94 12.93 13.77
N ALA A 451 8.89 12.47 14.44
CA ALA A 451 8.97 11.67 15.65
C ALA A 451 7.90 10.57 15.61
N SER A 452 8.17 9.45 16.28
CA SER A 452 7.18 8.39 16.48
C SER A 452 6.60 8.47 17.89
N LEU A 453 5.36 8.07 18.06
CA LEU A 453 4.68 7.85 19.32
C LEU A 453 4.36 6.36 19.44
N ASP A 454 4.77 5.74 20.54
CA ASP A 454 4.26 4.43 20.93
C ASP A 454 2.92 4.62 21.67
N PRO A 455 1.79 4.16 21.11
CA PRO A 455 0.49 4.35 21.73
C PRO A 455 0.34 3.66 23.09
N SER A 456 1.09 2.59 23.34
CA SER A 456 0.99 1.83 24.59
C SER A 456 1.63 2.56 25.78
N SER A 457 2.81 3.14 25.55
CA SER A 457 3.55 3.91 26.56
C SER A 457 3.22 5.40 26.54
N LYS A 458 2.60 5.89 25.47
CA LYS A 458 2.37 7.31 25.17
C LYS A 458 3.65 8.14 25.16
N GLN A 459 4.78 7.50 24.86
CA GLN A 459 6.08 8.15 24.78
C GLN A 459 6.44 8.49 23.34
N PHE A 460 6.86 9.73 23.14
CA PHE A 460 7.46 10.16 21.88
C PHE A 460 8.93 9.75 21.83
N SER A 461 9.38 9.35 20.64
CA SER A 461 10.79 9.16 20.36
C SER A 461 11.52 10.49 20.22
N ASP A 462 12.86 10.41 20.19
CA ASP A 462 13.69 11.51 19.73
C ASP A 462 13.27 11.96 18.31
N ARG A 463 13.46 13.26 18.05
CA ARG A 463 13.17 13.89 16.77
C ARG A 463 14.27 13.58 15.75
N ILE A 464 13.84 13.23 14.55
CA ILE A 464 14.70 12.98 13.40
C ILE A 464 14.57 14.19 12.46
N PRO A 465 15.64 14.95 12.19
CA PRO A 465 15.56 16.11 11.30
C PRO A 465 15.31 15.67 9.85
N VAL A 466 14.42 16.36 9.15
CA VAL A 466 14.13 16.15 7.72
C VAL A 466 14.49 17.40 6.91
N GLY A 467 13.99 17.52 5.67
CA GLY A 467 14.16 18.71 4.86
C GLY A 467 13.37 19.91 5.36
N THR A 468 13.33 20.96 4.55
CA THR A 468 12.57 22.16 4.87
C THR A 468 11.13 22.02 4.41
N THR A 469 10.22 22.34 5.31
CA THR A 469 8.78 22.41 5.07
C THR A 469 8.33 23.77 5.59
N GLN A 470 8.05 24.70 4.69
CA GLN A 470 7.64 26.08 4.92
C GLN A 470 8.64 27.00 5.67
N SER A 471 9.45 27.72 4.90
CA SER A 471 10.34 28.80 5.35
C SER A 471 9.64 30.16 5.35
N HIS A 472 8.60 30.36 4.53
CA HIS A 472 7.98 31.66 4.33
C HIS A 472 6.50 31.59 3.89
N GLY A 473 5.55 31.50 4.81
CA GLY A 473 4.13 31.72 4.48
C GLY A 473 3.13 31.20 5.51
N SER A 474 1.95 31.83 5.57
CA SER A 474 0.84 31.50 6.46
C SER A 474 0.00 30.30 5.98
N GLY A 475 0.62 29.28 5.39
CA GLY A 475 -0.05 28.15 4.75
C GLY A 475 -0.12 26.92 5.65
N CYS A 476 -1.21 26.17 5.62
CA CYS A 476 -1.34 24.90 6.35
C CYS A 476 -1.21 23.71 5.38
N ASP A 477 -0.13 23.69 4.59
CA ASP A 477 0.14 22.59 3.66
C ASP A 477 0.60 21.36 4.45
N PRO A 478 -0.08 20.20 4.31
CA PRO A 478 0.28 19.01 5.06
C PRO A 478 1.63 18.44 4.60
N ILE A 479 2.40 17.94 5.55
CA ILE A 479 3.57 17.10 5.29
C ILE A 479 3.07 15.67 5.10
N TRP A 480 3.29 15.11 3.91
CA TRP A 480 2.86 13.75 3.62
C TRP A 480 3.91 12.74 4.07
N LEU A 481 3.42 11.67 4.70
CA LEU A 481 4.23 10.55 5.12
C LEU A 481 3.70 9.26 4.48
N ALA A 482 4.60 8.35 4.12
CA ALA A 482 4.26 6.99 3.74
C ALA A 482 5.29 6.02 4.29
N VAL A 483 4.85 4.83 4.70
CA VAL A 483 5.73 3.72 5.09
C VAL A 483 5.72 2.67 3.99
N GLY A 484 6.91 2.24 3.57
CA GLY A 484 7.06 1.23 2.53
C GLY A 484 8.51 0.89 2.24
N GLY A 485 8.78 -0.38 1.95
CA GLY A 485 10.14 -0.87 1.66
C GLY A 485 11.13 -0.72 2.83
N GLN A 486 10.66 -0.84 4.08
CA GLN A 486 11.43 -0.62 5.33
C GLN A 486 11.81 0.85 5.63
N TYR A 487 11.22 1.78 4.89
CA TYR A 487 11.48 3.21 5.07
C TYR A 487 10.20 3.98 5.35
N LEU A 488 10.34 5.01 6.17
CA LEU A 488 9.45 6.15 6.23
C LEU A 488 9.92 7.17 5.19
N TRP A 489 8.99 7.60 4.35
CA TRP A 489 9.16 8.59 3.31
C TRP A 489 8.43 9.85 3.73
N VAL A 490 9.09 11.01 3.61
CA VAL A 490 8.55 12.29 4.10
C VAL A 490 8.75 13.36 3.03
N THR A 491 7.70 14.07 2.66
CA THR A 491 7.79 15.16 1.68
C THR A 491 8.39 16.43 2.27
N ASN A 492 9.33 17.03 1.54
CA ASN A 492 9.90 18.34 1.87
C ASN A 492 9.51 19.32 0.76
N ALA A 493 8.41 20.04 0.96
CA ALA A 493 7.79 20.87 -0.07
C ALA A 493 8.68 22.03 -0.55
N ASP A 494 9.43 22.67 0.36
CA ASP A 494 10.20 23.87 0.06
C ASP A 494 11.49 23.59 -0.70
N ASP A 495 12.16 22.48 -0.38
CA ASP A 495 13.42 22.09 -1.04
C ASP A 495 13.21 21.05 -2.15
N GLY A 496 11.94 20.69 -2.42
CA GLY A 496 11.56 19.79 -3.51
C GLY A 496 12.16 18.39 -3.39
N THR A 497 12.25 17.86 -2.16
CA THR A 497 12.85 16.54 -1.89
C THR A 497 11.93 15.60 -1.12
N LEU A 498 12.27 14.31 -1.10
CA LEU A 498 11.80 13.35 -0.11
C LEU A 498 12.91 13.01 0.86
N SER A 499 12.63 13.03 2.16
CA SER A 499 13.47 12.40 3.17
C SER A 499 13.12 10.91 3.28
N VAL A 500 14.16 10.07 3.38
CA VAL A 500 14.05 8.61 3.51
C VAL A 500 14.68 8.21 4.82
N ILE A 501 13.91 7.58 5.71
CA ILE A 501 14.31 7.24 7.07
C ILE A 501 14.06 5.76 7.29
N ALA A 502 15.06 4.99 7.71
CA ALA A 502 14.85 3.59 8.04
C ALA A 502 13.96 3.46 9.29
N THR A 503 12.85 2.73 9.21
CA THR A 503 11.85 2.66 10.29
C THR A 503 12.41 1.99 11.55
N VAL A 504 13.25 0.97 11.38
CA VAL A 504 13.85 0.20 12.48
C VAL A 504 14.99 0.95 13.15
N SER A 505 15.98 1.39 12.38
CA SER A 505 17.17 2.03 12.97
C SER A 505 16.90 3.46 13.42
N ARG A 506 15.87 4.11 12.84
CA ARG A 506 15.55 5.53 13.04
C ARG A 506 16.75 6.44 12.79
N GLN A 507 17.68 5.98 11.96
CA GLN A 507 18.91 6.67 11.58
C GLN A 507 19.11 6.65 10.08
N GLY A 508 19.89 7.62 9.59
CA GLY A 508 20.23 7.77 8.17
C GLY A 508 19.10 8.40 7.38
N VAL A 509 19.18 9.72 7.20
CA VAL A 509 18.26 10.46 6.33
C VAL A 509 18.90 10.55 4.96
N ASP A 510 18.43 9.76 4.00
CA ASP A 510 18.74 9.98 2.60
C ASP A 510 17.76 11.01 2.02
N ARG A 511 18.12 11.65 0.91
CA ARG A 511 17.27 12.62 0.21
C ARG A 511 17.13 12.28 -1.26
N VAL A 512 15.89 12.21 -1.73
CA VAL A 512 15.56 12.04 -3.15
C VAL A 512 15.10 13.37 -3.73
N PRO A 513 15.81 13.96 -4.71
CA PRO A 513 15.37 15.20 -5.35
C PRO A 513 14.22 14.93 -6.33
N LEU A 514 13.19 15.78 -6.31
CA LEU A 514 11.98 15.64 -7.13
C LEU A 514 11.86 16.70 -8.23
N ASN A 515 12.67 17.77 -8.24
CA ASN A 515 12.57 18.85 -9.23
C ASN A 515 11.15 19.45 -9.36
N GLY A 516 10.51 19.73 -8.24
CA GLY A 516 9.17 20.30 -8.14
C GLY A 516 8.66 20.20 -6.71
N LYS A 517 7.49 20.77 -6.41
CA LYS A 517 6.91 20.76 -5.06
C LYS A 517 6.17 19.44 -4.84
N PRO A 518 6.60 18.54 -3.93
CA PRO A 518 5.78 17.39 -3.57
C PRO A 518 4.49 17.84 -2.87
N VAL A 519 3.36 17.35 -3.36
CA VAL A 519 2.00 17.73 -2.92
C VAL A 519 1.14 16.52 -2.53
N GLY A 520 1.66 15.31 -2.71
CA GLY A 520 1.06 14.06 -2.25
C GLY A 520 2.06 12.92 -2.27
N LEU A 521 1.91 11.97 -1.34
CA LEU A 521 2.78 10.81 -1.22
C LEU A 521 1.95 9.60 -0.79
N THR A 522 2.19 8.45 -1.43
CA THR A 522 1.62 7.16 -1.00
C THR A 522 2.55 6.01 -1.37
N TYR A 523 2.33 4.84 -0.78
CA TYR A 523 3.02 3.60 -1.11
C TYR A 523 2.04 2.56 -1.63
N GLY A 524 2.45 1.78 -2.63
CA GLY A 524 1.62 0.72 -3.20
C GLY A 524 2.34 -0.02 -4.32
N VAL A 525 2.01 -1.30 -4.51
CA VAL A 525 2.69 -2.23 -5.45
C VAL A 525 4.22 -2.17 -5.37
N ASP A 526 4.74 -2.14 -4.14
CA ASP A 526 6.17 -2.04 -3.83
C ASP A 526 6.89 -0.84 -4.49
N ARG A 527 6.15 0.27 -4.62
CA ARG A 527 6.62 1.54 -5.18
C ARG A 527 6.17 2.71 -4.33
N VAL A 528 7.00 3.74 -4.30
CA VAL A 528 6.68 5.04 -3.70
C VAL A 528 6.14 5.93 -4.82
N TRP A 529 4.97 6.50 -4.62
CA TRP A 529 4.26 7.32 -5.59
C TRP A 529 4.16 8.74 -5.07
N VAL A 530 4.65 9.70 -5.84
CA VAL A 530 4.74 11.09 -5.42
C VAL A 530 4.06 11.97 -6.46
N ALA A 531 3.02 12.68 -6.05
CA ALA A 531 2.48 13.77 -6.84
C ALA A 531 3.39 15.00 -6.65
N VAL A 532 3.89 15.52 -7.76
CA VAL A 532 4.80 16.66 -7.80
C VAL A 532 4.17 17.75 -8.65
N ASP A 533 3.96 18.90 -8.03
CA ASP A 533 3.50 20.11 -8.68
C ASP A 533 4.69 20.83 -9.35
N LEU A 534 4.50 21.25 -10.60
CA LEU A 534 5.52 21.92 -11.40
C LEU A 534 5.22 23.43 -11.52
N PRO A 535 6.26 24.28 -11.59
CA PRO A 535 6.12 25.73 -11.60
C PRO A 535 5.55 26.33 -12.90
#